data_AF-A0A939T4U0-F1
#
_entry.id   AF-A0A939T4U0-F1
#
_cell.length_a   1.000
_cell.length_b   1.000
_cell.length_c   1.000
_cell.angle_alpha   90.00
_cell.angle_beta   90.00
_cell.angle_gamma   90.00
#
_symmetry.space_group_name_H-M   'P 1'
#
loop_
_entity.id
_entity.type
_entity.pdbx_description
1 polymer ?
#
loop_
_entity_poly.entity_id
_entity_poly.type
_entity_poly.pdbx_seq_one_letter_code
_entity_poly.pdbx_strand_id
1 'polypeptide(L)' 'MFRRSSRCDGQQETCGCVNVAIVREAVVVTDERGGTSVFDHQEWSDFIAGVKTGEFDLPTVAGIPV' A
#
# COMPACT_ATOMS: atom_id res chain seq x y z
N MET A 1 -10.09 1.65 12.55
CA MET A 1 -10.83 0.76 11.63
C MET A 1 -10.03 0.64 10.34
N PHE A 2 -9.95 -0.56 9.77
CA PHE A 2 -9.24 -0.79 8.51
C PHE A 2 -10.02 -0.25 7.31
N ARG A 3 -9.34 0.46 6.41
CA ARG A 3 -9.90 0.94 5.13
C ARG A 3 -9.32 0.12 3.98
N ARG A 4 -10.20 -0.49 3.18
CA ARG A 4 -9.86 -1.18 1.93
C ARG A 4 -9.90 -0.19 0.77
N SER A 5 -8.99 -0.34 -0.19
CA SER A 5 -9.00 0.44 -1.43
C SER A 5 -10.25 0.14 -2.27
N SER A 6 -10.88 1.17 -2.83
CA SER A 6 -12.01 1.03 -3.77
C SER A 6 -11.60 0.49 -5.14
N ARG A 7 -10.30 0.44 -5.43
CA ARG A 7 -9.75 -0.19 -6.64
C ARG A 7 -9.52 -1.69 -6.48
N CYS A 8 -9.74 -2.21 -5.27
CA CYS A 8 -9.67 -3.64 -5.01
C CYS A 8 -11.03 -4.30 -5.21
N ASP A 9 -11.27 -4.76 -6.43
CA ASP A 9 -12.48 -5.47 -6.85
C ASP A 9 -12.31 -7.00 -6.89
N GLY A 10 -11.10 -7.51 -6.60
CA GLY A 10 -10.77 -8.93 -6.61
C GLY A 10 -10.71 -9.55 -8.01
N GLN A 11 -10.78 -8.75 -9.08
CA GLN A 11 -10.76 -9.24 -10.47
C GLN A 11 -9.33 -9.45 -10.99
N GLN A 12 -8.33 -8.80 -10.40
CA GLN A 12 -6.93 -8.95 -10.79
C GLN A 12 -6.17 -9.75 -9.73
N GLU A 13 -5.64 -10.91 -10.12
CA GLU A 13 -4.80 -11.77 -9.24
C GLU A 13 -3.55 -11.04 -8.71
N THR A 14 -3.15 -9.94 -9.35
CA THR A 14 -2.00 -9.10 -9.00
C THR A 14 -2.36 -7.85 -8.21
N CYS A 15 -3.65 -7.53 -8.03
CA CYS A 15 -4.08 -6.38 -7.24
C CYS A 15 -4.16 -6.80 -5.77
N GLY A 16 -3.00 -6.87 -5.11
CA GLY A 16 -2.90 -7.17 -3.68
C GLY A 16 -3.70 -6.15 -2.86
N CYS A 17 -4.77 -6.59 -2.22
CA CYS A 17 -5.64 -5.76 -1.42
C CYS A 17 -5.04 -5.56 -0.04
N VAL A 18 -4.44 -4.40 0.17
CA VAL A 18 -4.04 -3.98 1.51
C VAL A 18 -5.18 -3.24 2.23
N ASN A 19 -5.25 -3.45 3.54
CA ASN A 19 -6.11 -2.69 4.44
C ASN A 19 -5.23 -1.88 5.38
N VAL A 20 -5.56 -0.60 5.55
CA VAL A 20 -4.76 0.30 6.39
C VAL A 20 -5.57 0.77 7.59
N ALA A 21 -4.99 0.71 8.79
CA ALA A 21 -5.51 1.30 10.01
C ALA A 21 -4.48 2.22 10.63
N ILE A 22 -4.84 3.51 10.75
CA ILE A 22 -4.08 4.47 11.55
C ILE A 22 -4.66 4.44 12.96
N VAL A 23 -3.84 4.04 13.92
CA VAL A 23 -4.17 4.03 15.34
C VAL A 23 -3.25 4.99 16.10
N ARG A 24 -3.46 5.13 17.40
CA ARG A 24 -2.72 6.08 18.24
C ARG A 24 -1.21 5.86 18.21
N GLU A 25 -0.77 4.62 18.14
CA GLU A 25 0.65 4.25 18.29
C GLU A 25 1.34 3.95 16.97
N ALA A 26 0.60 3.69 15.89
CA ALA A 26 1.16 3.16 14.65
C ALA A 26 0.22 3.28 13.45
N VAL A 27 0.77 2.96 12.28
CA VAL A 27 0.03 2.60 11.08
C VAL A 27 0.20 1.10 10.81
N VAL A 28 -0.92 0.39 10.74
CA VAL A 28 -0.95 -1.06 10.50
C VAL A 28 -1.50 -1.33 9.10
N VAL A 29 -0.75 -2.10 8.32
CA VAL A 29 -1.12 -2.53 6.97
C VAL A 29 -1.27 -4.05 6.98
N THR A 30 -2.41 -4.55 6.48
CA THR A 30 -2.63 -5.99 6.34
C THR A 30 -3.01 -6.39 4.92
N ASP A 31 -2.50 -7.51 4.44
CA ASP A 31 -2.89 -8.08 3.13
C ASP A 31 -3.99 -9.15 3.26
N GLU A 32 -4.54 -9.62 2.13
CA GLU A 32 -5.59 -10.63 2.13
C GLU A 32 -5.15 -12.03 2.60
N ARG A 33 -3.83 -12.28 2.69
CA ARG A 33 -3.23 -13.53 3.16
C ARG A 33 -2.90 -13.49 4.65
N GLY A 34 -3.17 -12.36 5.32
CA GLY A 34 -2.92 -12.16 6.74
C GLY A 34 -1.51 -11.65 7.06
N GLY A 35 -0.71 -11.28 6.05
CA GLY A 35 0.54 -10.57 6.27
C GLY A 35 0.27 -9.23 6.93
N THR A 36 1.09 -8.86 7.92
CA THR A 36 0.93 -7.63 8.70
C THR A 36 2.24 -6.86 8.74
N SER A 37 2.19 -5.57 8.39
CA SER A 37 3.28 -4.62 8.53
C SER A 37 2.85 -3.49 9.47
N VAL A 38 3.75 -3.09 10.35
CA VAL A 38 3.52 -2.02 11.34
C VAL A 38 4.59 -0.97 11.15
N PHE A 39 4.16 0.28 11.01
CA PHE A 39 5.02 1.45 10.86
C PHE A 39 4.72 2.41 12.01
N ASP A 40 5.72 3.13 12.49
CA ASP A 40 5.43 4.35 13.24
C ASP A 40 4.89 5.46 12.32
N HIS A 41 4.41 6.57 12.89
CA HIS A 41 3.82 7.65 12.09
C HIS A 41 4.84 8.40 11.23
N GLN A 42 6.10 8.46 11.65
CA GLN A 42 7.16 9.13 10.91
C GLN A 42 7.57 8.28 9.70
N GLU A 43 7.84 6.99 9.93
CA GLU A 43 8.11 6.00 8.88
C GLU A 43 7.00 5.99 7.83
N TRP A 44 5.73 6.00 8.26
CA TRP A 44 4.61 6.07 7.34
C TRP A 44 4.57 7.38 6.54
N SER A 45 4.86 8.51 7.17
CA SER A 45 4.92 9.81 6.49
C SER A 45 6.01 9.83 5.41
N ASP A 46 7.19 9.32 5.74
CA ASP A 46 8.33 9.27 4.84
C ASP A 46 8.08 8.29 3.69
N PHE A 47 7.47 7.14 3.97
CA PHE A 47 7.01 6.21 2.93
C PHE A 47 6.05 6.88 1.94
N ILE A 48 5.03 7.59 2.43
CA ILE A 48 4.08 8.29 1.56
C ILE A 48 4.76 9.41 0.74
N ALA A 49 5.77 10.07 1.30
CA ALA A 49 6.57 11.05 0.56
C ALA A 49 7.35 10.39 -0.58
N GLY A 50 8.05 9.28 -0.30
CA GLY A 50 8.80 8.50 -1.29
C GLY A 50 7.91 7.96 -2.41
N VAL A 51 6.73 7.43 -2.08
CA VAL A 51 5.73 6.98 -3.08
C VAL A 51 5.33 8.13 -4.00
N LYS A 52 5.08 9.34 -3.48
CA LYS A 52 4.72 10.50 -4.30
C LYS A 52 5.85 10.96 -5.21
N THR A 53 7.10 10.69 -4.85
CA THR A 53 8.27 11.01 -5.69
C THR A 53 8.65 9.89 -6.66
N GLY A 54 7.88 8.80 -6.71
CA GLY A 54 8.13 7.66 -7.59
C GLY A 54 9.28 6.76 -7.13
N GLU A 55 9.71 6.85 -5.86
CA GLU A 55 10.79 6.03 -5.30
C GLU A 55 10.50 4.52 -5.42
N PHE A 56 9.22 4.17 -5.35
CA PHE A 56 8.73 2.79 -5.40
C PHE A 56 8.05 2.44 -6.73
N ASP A 57 8.21 3.28 -7.76
CA ASP A 57 7.66 2.97 -9.08
C ASP A 57 8.38 1.76 -9.67
N LEU A 58 7.61 0.80 -10.18
CA LEU A 58 8.18 -0.33 -10.88
C LEU A 58 8.76 0.15 -12.20
N PRO A 59 9.96 -0.34 -12.60
CA PRO A 59 10.52 0.00 -13.90
C PRO A 59 9.51 -0.39 -14.98
N THR A 60 9.12 0.60 -15.80
CA THR A 60 8.24 0.37 -16.93
C THR A 60 8.94 -0.65 -17.84
N VAL A 61 8.43 -1.88 -17.88
CA VAL A 61 8.82 -2.81 -18.93
C VAL A 61 8.38 -2.14 -20.23
N ALA A 62 9.36 -1.71 -21.04
CA ALA A 62 9.13 -0.89 -22.22
C ALA A 62 8.01 -1.48 -23.10
N GLY A 63 6.84 -0.82 -23.14
CA GLY A 63 5.83 -1.07 -24.18
C GLY A 63 4.36 -1.18 -23.77
N ILE A 64 3.97 -1.14 -22.49
CA ILE A 64 2.53 -1.14 -22.13
C ILE A 64 2.19 0.15 -21.38
N PRO A 65 1.35 1.04 -21.96
CA PRO A 65 0.93 2.27 -21.29
C PRO A 65 -0.08 1.93 -20.18
N VAL A 66 0.08 2.61 -19.04
CA VAL A 66 -0.85 2.60 -17.88
C VAL A 66 -1.96 3.62 -18.09
#